data_AF-A0A2E1MGE2-F1
#
_entry.id   AF-A0A2E1MGE2-F1
#
_cell.length_a   1.000
_cell.length_b   1.000
_cell.length_c   1.000
_cell.angle_alpha   90.00
_cell.angle_beta   90.00
_cell.angle_gamma   90.00
#
_symmetry.space_group_name_H-M   'P 1'
#
loop_
_entity.id
_entity.type
_entity.pdbx_description
1 polymer ?
#
loop_
_entity_poly.entity_id
_entity_poly.type
_entity_poly.pdbx_seq_one_letter_code
_entity_poly.pdbx_strand_id
1 'polypeptide(L)'
;MIFVYILLVVSCHSKQVSTISSYYENGQPKIIEYYDIFFGDSTLIKKQELYDNGNLKYQNSFKNDNSICSSYDINGIIIEEKFFTNNNLDSLKK
;
A
#
# COMPACT_ATOMS: atom_id res chain seq x y z
N MET A 1 30.01 -6.28 -40.71
CA MET A 1 29.07 -7.20 -40.02
C MET A 1 29.21 -6.99 -38.52
N ILE A 2 28.67 -5.88 -38.01
CA ILE A 2 28.63 -5.60 -36.56
C ILE A 2 27.19 -5.93 -36.14
N PHE A 3 27.02 -7.10 -35.54
CA PHE A 3 25.77 -7.50 -34.91
C PHE A 3 25.67 -6.70 -33.61
N VAL A 4 24.94 -5.58 -33.69
CA VAL A 4 24.51 -4.83 -32.52
C VAL A 4 23.54 -5.73 -31.75
N TYR A 5 24.07 -6.51 -30.81
CA TYR A 5 23.28 -7.21 -29.81
C TYR A 5 22.69 -6.15 -28.85
N ILE A 6 21.58 -5.55 -29.25
CA ILE A 6 20.65 -4.92 -28.32
C ILE A 6 20.05 -6.07 -27.50
N LEU A 7 20.70 -6.38 -26.37
CA LEU A 7 20.06 -7.09 -25.27
C LEU A 7 18.91 -6.21 -24.80
N LEU A 8 17.70 -6.54 -25.26
CA LEU A 8 16.45 -6.14 -24.66
C LEU A 8 16.43 -6.71 -23.24
N VAL A 9 17.01 -5.97 -22.29
CA VAL A 9 16.68 -6.12 -20.88
C VAL A 9 15.22 -5.70 -20.73
N VAL A 10 14.31 -6.64 -20.96
CA VAL A 10 12.92 -6.55 -20.52
C VAL A 10 12.99 -6.56 -19.00
N SER A 11 13.17 -5.38 -18.42
CA SER A 11 13.09 -5.18 -16.99
C SER A 11 11.63 -5.45 -16.62
N CYS A 12 11.37 -6.63 -16.07
CA CYS A 12 10.07 -7.01 -15.56
C CYS A 12 9.81 -6.15 -14.32
N HIS A 13 9.16 -5.01 -14.51
CA HIS A 13 8.80 -4.09 -13.44
C HIS A 13 7.33 -4.27 -13.12
N SER A 14 7.00 -4.51 -11.86
CA SER A 14 5.62 -4.51 -11.40
C SER A 14 5.05 -3.09 -11.46
N LYS A 15 3.76 -2.97 -11.75
CA LYS A 15 3.07 -1.68 -11.89
C LYS A 15 2.28 -1.40 -10.62
N GLN A 16 2.65 -0.34 -9.90
CA GLN A 16 1.86 0.12 -8.76
C GLN A 16 0.71 1.02 -9.23
N VAL A 17 -0.49 0.76 -8.71
CA VAL A 17 -1.70 1.56 -8.93
C VAL A 17 -2.38 1.85 -7.60
N SER A 18 -3.12 2.96 -7.53
CA SER A 18 -3.97 3.27 -6.37
C SER A 18 -5.43 3.40 -6.80
N THR A 19 -6.34 3.08 -5.88
CA THR A 19 -7.78 3.27 -6.03
C THR A 19 -8.35 3.85 -4.75
N ILE A 20 -9.43 4.63 -4.89
CA ILE A 20 -10.18 5.15 -3.74
C ILE A 20 -11.34 4.20 -3.51
N SER A 21 -11.34 3.49 -2.39
CA SER A 21 -12.40 2.52 -2.07
C SER A 21 -13.54 3.14 -1.26
N SER A 22 -13.34 4.34 -0.70
CA SER A 22 -14.37 5.06 0.06
C SER A 22 -14.12 6.56 0.07
N TYR A 23 -15.21 7.32 0.16
CA TYR A 23 -15.24 8.77 0.25
C TYR A 23 -16.01 9.21 1.50
N TYR A 24 -15.70 10.41 1.98
CA TYR A 24 -16.54 11.16 2.90
C TYR A 24 -17.73 11.80 2.18
N GLU A 25 -18.75 12.23 2.92
CA GLU A 25 -19.93 12.92 2.35
C GLU A 25 -19.56 14.22 1.61
N ASN A 26 -18.48 14.87 2.04
CA ASN A 26 -17.92 16.05 1.38
C ASN A 26 -17.18 15.74 0.07
N GLY A 27 -17.15 14.48 -0.37
CA GLY A 27 -16.49 14.01 -1.58
C GLY A 27 -14.98 13.78 -1.44
N GLN A 28 -14.39 14.01 -0.27
CA GLN A 28 -12.96 13.76 -0.06
C GLN A 28 -12.67 12.27 0.10
N PRO A 29 -11.50 11.77 -0.36
CA PRO A 29 -11.13 10.37 -0.17
C PRO A 29 -11.05 10.02 1.31
N LYS A 30 -11.69 8.92 1.70
CA LYS A 30 -11.61 8.37 3.06
C LYS A 30 -10.63 7.22 3.13
N ILE A 31 -10.63 6.35 2.12
CA ILE A 31 -9.75 5.18 2.06
C ILE A 31 -9.10 5.09 0.68
N ILE A 32 -7.77 4.95 0.68
CA ILE A 32 -6.97 4.74 -0.54
C ILE A 32 -6.23 3.41 -0.41
N GLU A 33 -6.39 2.55 -1.42
CA GLU A 33 -5.77 1.24 -1.50
C GLU A 33 -4.76 1.23 -2.66
N TYR A 34 -3.59 0.69 -2.40
CA TYR A 34 -2.46 0.63 -3.33
C TYR A 34 -2.17 -0.83 -3.65
N TYR A 35 -2.15 -1.13 -4.94
CA TYR A 35 -1.93 -2.47 -5.46
C TYR A 35 -0.67 -2.51 -6.29
N ASP A 36 0.08 -3.60 -6.16
CA ASP A 36 1.11 -3.95 -7.11
C ASP A 36 0.56 -4.95 -8.11
N ILE A 37 0.71 -4.65 -9.40
CA ILE A 37 0.23 -5.49 -10.49
C ILE A 37 1.43 -6.15 -11.16
N PHE A 38 1.46 -7.47 -11.11
CA PHE A 38 2.50 -8.30 -11.71
C PHE A 38 1.85 -9.39 -12.55
N PHE A 39 2.14 -9.43 -13.86
CA PHE A 39 1.55 -10.38 -14.82
C PHE A 39 0.01 -10.50 -14.78
N GLY A 40 -0.70 -9.43 -14.38
CA GLY A 40 -2.17 -9.41 -14.30
C GLY A 40 -2.72 -9.75 -12.92
N ASP A 41 -1.89 -10.24 -12.00
CA ASP A 41 -2.26 -10.44 -10.59
C ASP A 41 -2.07 -9.14 -9.82
N SER A 42 -3.07 -8.75 -9.04
CA SER A 42 -3.02 -7.57 -8.17
C SER A 42 -2.85 -7.97 -6.71
N THR A 43 -1.83 -7.43 -6.04
CA THR A 43 -1.60 -7.64 -4.61
C THR A 43 -1.75 -6.32 -3.87
N LEU A 44 -2.57 -6.26 -2.81
CA LEU A 44 -2.67 -5.08 -1.95
C LEU A 44 -1.35 -4.92 -1.18
N ILE A 45 -0.65 -3.82 -1.42
CA ILE A 45 0.65 -3.53 -0.80
C ILE A 45 0.56 -2.41 0.25
N LYS A 46 -0.48 -1.58 0.20
CA LYS A 46 -0.70 -0.52 1.18
C LYS A 46 -2.15 -0.08 1.22
N LYS A 47 -2.65 0.25 2.41
CA LYS A 47 -3.96 0.84 2.65
C LYS A 47 -3.80 2.07 3.53
N GLN A 48 -4.45 3.16 3.15
CA GLN A 48 -4.49 4.41 3.90
C GLN A 48 -5.92 4.77 4.25
N GLU A 49 -6.14 5.18 5.49
CA GLU A 49 -7.33 5.91 5.90
C GLU A 49 -6.92 7.37 6.15
N LEU A 50 -7.70 8.29 5.60
CA LEU A 50 -7.49 9.73 5.76
C LEU A 50 -8.51 10.28 6.75
N TYR A 51 -8.15 11.37 7.41
CA TYR A 51 -9.10 12.28 8.05
C TYR A 51 -9.90 13.04 6.99
N ASP A 52 -10.98 13.68 7.41
CA ASP A 52 -11.86 14.52 6.57
C ASP A 52 -11.19 15.79 6.04
N ASN A 53 -10.03 16.16 6.61
CA ASN A 53 -9.15 17.22 6.13
C ASN A 53 -8.09 16.71 5.12
N GLY A 54 -8.11 15.41 4.79
CA GLY A 54 -7.17 14.77 3.87
C GLY A 54 -5.86 14.30 4.51
N ASN A 55 -5.61 14.58 5.79
CA ASN A 55 -4.40 14.12 6.46
C ASN A 55 -4.45 12.60 6.71
N LEU A 56 -3.29 11.96 6.72
CA LEU A 56 -3.20 10.54 7.00
C LEU A 56 -3.63 10.27 8.45
N LYS A 57 -4.58 9.35 8.63
CA LYS A 57 -5.06 8.90 9.94
C LYS A 57 -4.45 7.55 10.30
N TYR A 58 -4.41 6.66 9.33
CA TYR A 58 -3.91 5.31 9.51
C TYR A 58 -3.31 4.80 8.20
N GLN A 59 -2.24 4.04 8.30
CA GLN A 59 -1.61 3.36 7.18
C GLN A 59 -1.24 1.94 7.57
N ASN A 60 -1.63 0.99 6.73
CA ASN A 60 -1.12 -0.37 6.78
C ASN A 60 -0.31 -0.64 5.52
N SER A 61 0.94 -1.03 5.67
CA SER A 61 1.85 -1.38 4.57
C SER A 61 2.15 -2.87 4.63
N PHE A 62 1.91 -3.59 3.55
CA PHE A 62 2.13 -5.03 3.43
C PHE A 62 3.37 -5.28 2.58
N LYS A 63 4.34 -5.99 3.13
CA LYS A 63 5.56 -6.38 2.42
C LYS A 63 5.87 -7.83 2.71
N ASN A 64 5.64 -8.68 1.71
CA ASN A 64 5.74 -10.14 1.84
C ASN A 64 4.88 -10.63 3.01
N ASP A 65 5.50 -11.33 3.95
CA ASP A 65 4.92 -11.90 5.16
C ASP A 65 4.83 -10.91 6.35
N ASN A 66 5.20 -9.65 6.13
CA ASN A 66 5.24 -8.64 7.19
C ASN A 66 4.27 -7.50 6.90
N SER A 67 3.72 -6.90 7.95
CA SER A 67 2.95 -5.67 7.83
C SER A 67 3.35 -4.63 8.88
N ILE A 68 3.21 -3.36 8.52
CA ILE A 68 3.45 -2.23 9.41
C ILE A 68 2.18 -1.40 9.47
N CYS A 69 1.63 -1.25 10.67
CA CYS A 69 0.48 -0.42 10.94
C CYS A 69 0.94 0.84 11.67
N SER A 70 0.78 1.99 11.03
CA SER A 70 1.11 3.30 11.62
C SER A 70 -0.18 4.12 11.75
N SER A 71 -0.42 4.66 12.95
CA SER A 71 -1.53 5.57 13.25
C SER A 71 -1.01 6.97 13.50
N TYR A 72 -1.72 7.97 13.01
CA TYR A 72 -1.32 9.36 13.05
C TYR A 72 -2.43 10.19 13.69
N ASP A 73 -2.05 11.30 14.34
CA ASP A 73 -2.99 12.31 14.78
C ASP A 73 -3.45 13.19 13.61
N ILE A 74 -4.39 14.09 13.87
CA ILE A 74 -4.93 15.02 12.87
C ILE A 74 -3.86 15.96 12.27
N ASN A 75 -2.71 16.13 12.93
CA ASN A 75 -1.60 16.97 12.49
C ASN A 75 -0.53 16.16 11.74
N GLY A 76 -0.70 14.84 11.59
CA GLY A 76 0.26 13.95 10.94
C GLY A 76 1.39 13.45 11.85
N ILE A 77 1.30 13.64 13.17
CA ILE A 77 2.24 13.11 14.15
C ILE A 77 1.92 11.62 14.38
N ILE A 78 2.93 10.75 14.32
CA ILE A 78 2.76 9.32 14.62
C ILE A 78 2.36 9.16 16.09
N ILE A 79 1.21 8.53 16.33
CA ILE A 79 0.74 8.15 17.66
C ILE A 79 1.20 6.73 18.00
N GLU A 80 1.17 5.83 17.01
CA GLU A 80 1.45 4.42 17.21
C GLU A 80 2.03 3.81 15.95
N GLU A 81 2.99 2.90 16.11
CA GLU A 81 3.51 2.05 15.04
C GLU A 81 3.66 0.61 15.53
N LYS A 82 3.09 -0.34 14.79
CA LYS A 82 3.11 -1.78 15.09
C LYS A 82 3.63 -2.56 13.91
N PHE A 83 4.57 -3.47 14.18
CA PHE A 83 5.14 -4.38 13.21
C PHE A 83 4.58 -5.78 13.44
N PHE A 84 4.04 -6.39 12.39
CA PHE A 84 3.52 -7.74 12.41
C PHE A 84 4.35 -8.59 11.44
N THR A 85 4.66 -9.81 11.84
CA THR A 85 5.28 -10.82 10.99
C THR A 85 4.35 -12.04 10.96
N ASN A 86 4.44 -12.87 9.92
CA ASN A 86 3.54 -14.01 9.70
C ASN A 86 3.49 -15.02 10.87
N ASN A 87 4.48 -15.04 11.76
CA ASN A 87 4.40 -15.77 13.05
C ASN A 87 3.35 -15.21 14.03
N ASN A 88 2.69 -14.09 13.74
CA ASN A 88 1.71 -13.41 14.59
C ASN A 88 0.30 -13.31 13.93
N LEU A 89 0.18 -13.69 12.65
CA LEU A 89 -1.05 -13.49 11.85
C LEU A 89 -2.21 -14.41 12.24
N ASP A 90 -1.95 -15.55 12.89
CA ASP A 90 -2.99 -16.44 13.44
C ASP A 90 -3.81 -15.78 14.57
N SER A 91 -3.37 -14.64 15.11
CA SER A 91 -4.06 -13.96 16.22
C SER A 91 -5.07 -12.88 15.78
N LEU A 92 -5.12 -12.51 14.50
CA LEU A 92 -6.01 -11.45 13.97
C LEU A 92 -7.22 -11.98 13.19
N LYS A 93 -7.36 -13.30 13.05
CA LYS A 93 -8.58 -13.96 12.57
C LYS A 93 -9.44 -14.39 13.77
N LYS A 94 -10.15 -13.46 14.41
CA LYS A 94 -11.25 -13.79 15.32
C LYS A 94 -12.44 -12.88 15.06
#